data_AF-A0A3D4BCK6-F1
#
_entry.id   AF-A0A3D4BCK6-F1
#
_cell.length_a   1.000
_cell.length_b   1.000
_cell.length_c   1.000
_cell.angle_alpha   90.00
_cell.angle_beta   90.00
_cell.angle_gamma   90.00
#
_symmetry.space_group_name_H-M   'P 1'
#
loop_
_entity.id
_entity.type
_entity.pdbx_description
1 polymer ?
#
loop_
_entity_poly.entity_id
_entity_poly.type
_entity_poly.pdbx_seq_one_letter_code
_entity_poly.pdbx_strand_id
1 'polypeptide(L)'
;MDRNDTPHPALHINTERLKQLQKWAAIAPQSDEEDRYLIQELNNQLKDMVIKVLDPNLDAALEAIEPTNYGVDLTSRCAPMREDAVDSWPDPDALLDKAPRVKDGYFVVPVSKHESL
;
A
#
# COMPACT_ATOMS: atom_id res chain seq x y z
N MET A 1 -14.58 36.13 -2.59
CA MET A 1 -13.34 36.79 -2.15
C MET A 1 -13.26 36.55 -0.65
N ASP A 2 -12.53 35.58 -0.11
CA ASP A 2 -11.60 34.60 -0.64
C ASP A 2 -11.91 33.27 0.05
N ARG A 3 -12.15 32.20 -0.72
CA ARG A 3 -12.01 30.85 -0.17
C ARG A 3 -10.51 30.60 -0.18
N ASN A 4 -9.92 30.47 1.00
CA ASN A 4 -8.53 30.04 1.15
C ASN A 4 -8.35 28.74 0.36
N ASP A 5 -7.79 28.86 -0.84
CA ASP A 5 -7.48 27.76 -1.76
C ASP A 5 -6.11 27.14 -1.39
N THR A 6 -5.75 27.22 -0.11
CA THR A 6 -4.61 26.50 0.43
C THR A 6 -5.04 25.06 0.61
N PRO A 7 -4.48 24.11 -0.17
CA PRO A 7 -4.82 22.71 -0.01
C PRO A 7 -4.52 22.30 1.43
N HIS A 8 -5.46 21.60 2.05
CA HIS A 8 -5.28 21.07 3.40
C HIS A 8 -3.91 20.39 3.48
N PRO A 9 -3.08 20.65 4.50
CA PRO A 9 -1.68 20.20 4.53
C PRO A 9 -1.57 18.67 4.44
N ALA A 10 -2.58 17.93 4.90
CA ALA A 10 -2.67 16.48 4.76
C ALA A 10 -2.99 15.98 3.33
N LEU A 11 -3.34 16.85 2.39
CA LEU A 11 -3.72 16.52 1.01
C LEU A 11 -2.73 17.06 -0.03
N HIS A 12 -1.56 17.52 0.41
CA HIS A 12 -0.48 17.94 -0.47
C HIS A 12 0.74 17.05 -0.29
N ILE A 13 1.33 16.60 -1.41
CA ILE A 13 2.61 15.89 -1.44
C ILE A 13 3.71 16.89 -1.72
N ASN A 14 4.67 16.99 -0.80
CA ASN A 14 5.92 17.70 -0.99
C ASN A 14 7.09 16.69 -0.97
N THR A 15 8.32 17.17 -1.14
CA THR A 15 9.53 16.33 -1.18
C THR A 15 9.69 15.45 0.07
N GLU A 16 9.51 16.02 1.26
CA GLU A 16 9.67 15.25 2.51
C GLU A 16 8.61 14.16 2.65
N ARG A 17 7.37 14.45 2.24
CA ARG A 17 6.30 13.46 2.25
C ARG A 17 6.51 12.38 1.20
N LEU A 18 7.00 12.73 0.00
CA LEU A 18 7.36 11.74 -1.01
C LEU A 18 8.44 10.79 -0.48
N LYS A 19 9.50 11.31 0.15
CA LYS A 19 10.56 10.50 0.77
C LYS A 19 9.99 9.55 1.83
N GLN A 20 9.08 10.03 2.66
CA GLN A 20 8.45 9.21 3.69
C GLN A 20 7.60 8.09 3.09
N LEU A 21 6.84 8.39 2.03
CA LEU A 21 6.05 7.40 1.29
C LEU A 21 6.94 6.35 0.62
N GLN A 22 8.01 6.78 -0.05
CA GLN A 22 9.00 5.89 -0.66
C GLN A 22 9.61 4.95 0.39
N LYS A 23 9.97 5.48 1.57
CA LYS A 23 10.49 4.67 2.68
C LYS A 23 9.49 3.62 3.15
N TRP A 24 8.22 3.98 3.38
CA TRP A 24 7.20 3.02 3.82
C TRP A 24 6.86 1.97 2.77
N ALA A 25 6.91 2.34 1.49
CA ALA A 25 6.66 1.43 0.38
C ALA A 25 7.90 0.59 -0.01
N ALA A 26 9.04 0.77 0.66
CA ALA A 26 10.33 0.18 0.29
C ALA A 26 10.72 0.46 -1.18
N ILE A 27 10.41 1.67 -1.67
CA ILE A 27 10.78 2.16 -3.00
C ILE A 27 12.01 3.05 -2.87
N ALA A 28 13.02 2.81 -3.70
CA ALA A 28 14.21 3.67 -3.73
C ALA A 28 13.85 5.07 -4.27
N PRO A 29 14.47 6.15 -3.74
CA PRO A 29 14.37 7.47 -4.35
C PRO A 29 14.80 7.45 -5.81
N GLN A 30 14.14 8.26 -6.64
CA GLN A 30 14.43 8.37 -8.06
C GLN A 30 15.33 9.59 -8.32
N SER A 31 15.53 9.96 -9.58
CA SER A 31 16.20 11.23 -9.90
C SER A 31 15.38 12.45 -9.50
N ASP A 32 16.01 13.62 -9.34
CA ASP A 32 15.32 14.87 -9.01
C ASP A 32 14.24 15.27 -10.04
N GLU A 33 14.39 14.85 -11.29
CA GLU A 33 13.38 15.07 -12.33
C GLU A 33 12.16 14.15 -12.13
N GLU A 34 12.41 12.86 -11.89
CA GLU A 34 11.35 11.87 -11.64
C GLU A 34 10.60 12.16 -10.33
N ASP A 35 11.30 12.54 -9.27
CA ASP A 35 10.66 12.89 -8.00
C ASP A 35 9.78 14.14 -8.15
N ARG A 36 10.21 15.14 -8.94
CA ARG A 36 9.35 16.30 -9.26
C ARG A 36 8.11 15.91 -10.05
N TYR A 37 8.27 15.02 -11.03
CA TYR A 37 7.15 14.47 -11.79
C TYR A 37 6.17 13.71 -10.88
N LEU A 38 6.67 12.83 -10.01
CA LEU A 38 5.86 12.08 -9.04
C LEU A 38 5.10 13.02 -8.10
N ILE A 39 5.76 14.06 -7.57
CA ILE A 39 5.10 15.07 -6.75
C ILE A 39 3.95 15.73 -7.51
N GLN A 40 4.17 16.13 -8.76
CA GLN A 40 3.14 16.76 -9.59
C GLN A 40 1.95 15.81 -9.80
N GLU A 41 2.20 14.58 -10.24
CA GLU A 41 1.12 13.64 -10.57
C GLU A 41 0.36 13.15 -9.35
N LEU A 42 1.04 12.86 -8.24
CA LEU A 42 0.35 12.48 -7.00
C LEU A 42 -0.55 13.61 -6.50
N ASN A 43 -0.11 14.87 -6.63
CA ASN A 43 -0.96 16.01 -6.27
C ASN A 43 -2.15 16.17 -7.23
N ASN A 44 -1.99 15.91 -8.53
CA ASN A 44 -3.11 15.90 -9.48
C ASN A 44 -4.15 14.84 -9.10
N GLN A 45 -3.70 13.62 -8.82
CA GLN A 45 -4.56 12.51 -8.39
C GLN A 45 -5.28 12.83 -7.08
N LEU A 46 -4.59 13.41 -6.10
CA LEU A 46 -5.20 13.81 -4.83
C LEU A 46 -6.27 14.89 -5.02
N LYS A 47 -6.03 15.88 -5.87
CA LYS A 47 -7.05 16.91 -6.19
C LYS A 47 -8.30 16.27 -6.79
N ASP A 48 -8.13 15.38 -7.76
CA ASP A 48 -9.24 14.66 -8.40
C ASP A 48 -10.02 13.80 -7.40
N MET A 49 -9.32 13.10 -6.49
CA MET A 49 -9.95 12.30 -5.43
C MET A 49 -10.70 13.19 -4.44
N VAL A 50 -10.09 14.28 -3.98
CA VAL A 50 -10.70 15.21 -3.03
C VAL A 50 -11.99 15.80 -3.57
N ILE A 51 -12.02 16.19 -4.85
CA ILE A 51 -13.23 16.69 -5.51
C ILE A 51 -14.35 15.64 -5.52
N LYS A 52 -14.00 14.35 -5.66
CA LYS A 52 -14.97 13.25 -5.74
C LYS A 52 -15.39 12.69 -4.38
N VAL A 53 -14.52 12.79 -3.37
CA VAL A 53 -14.67 12.10 -2.07
C VAL A 53 -15.04 13.07 -0.94
N LEU A 54 -14.70 14.36 -1.02
CA LEU A 54 -15.10 15.35 -0.02
C LEU A 54 -16.35 16.13 -0.44
N ASP A 55 -17.22 15.53 -1.27
CA ASP A 55 -18.55 16.07 -1.53
C ASP A 55 -19.37 16.00 -0.22
N PRO A 56 -19.90 17.12 0.31
CA PRO A 56 -20.70 17.11 1.53
C PRO A 56 -21.94 16.21 1.45
N ASN A 57 -22.43 15.93 0.24
CA ASN A 57 -23.51 14.97 0.02
C ASN A 57 -23.04 13.52 0.17
N LEU A 58 -21.73 13.26 -0.01
CA LEU A 58 -21.12 11.96 0.22
C LEU A 58 -21.00 11.67 1.71
N ASP A 59 -20.65 12.64 2.57
CA ASP A 59 -20.56 12.43 4.02
C ASP A 59 -21.92 11.98 4.62
N ALA A 60 -23.01 12.65 4.22
CA ALA A 60 -24.37 12.25 4.61
C ALA A 60 -24.78 10.88 4.05
N ALA A 61 -24.29 10.52 2.85
CA ALA A 61 -24.50 9.20 2.28
C ALA A 61 -23.63 8.12 2.97
N LEU A 62 -22.43 8.46 3.42
CA LEU A 62 -21.48 7.56 4.09
C LEU A 62 -21.94 7.20 5.50
N GLU A 63 -22.63 8.09 6.23
CA GLU A 63 -23.26 7.74 7.52
C GLU A 63 -24.32 6.63 7.37
N ALA A 64 -24.91 6.49 6.18
CA ALA A 64 -25.94 5.50 5.87
C ALA A 64 -25.39 4.21 5.22
N ILE A 65 -24.09 4.15 4.93
CA ILE A 65 -23.48 3.06 4.16
C ILE A 65 -22.33 2.44 4.96
N GLU A 66 -22.44 1.14 5.22
CA GLU A 66 -21.32 0.38 5.78
C GLU A 66 -20.23 0.15 4.72
N PRO A 67 -18.94 0.30 5.06
CA PRO A 67 -17.85 -0.04 4.16
C PRO A 67 -17.94 -1.50 3.68
N THR A 68 -17.83 -1.71 2.38
CA THR A 68 -17.77 -3.08 1.84
C THR A 68 -16.40 -3.70 2.10
N ASN A 69 -16.38 -4.85 2.78
CA ASN A 69 -15.12 -5.53 3.11
C ASN A 69 -14.57 -6.37 1.95
N TYR A 70 -15.45 -7.01 1.16
CA TYR A 70 -15.02 -8.00 0.16
C TYR A 70 -15.74 -7.87 -1.18
N GLY A 71 -16.61 -6.85 -1.37
CA GLY A 71 -17.38 -6.65 -2.61
C GLY A 71 -18.39 -7.77 -2.92
N VAL A 72 -18.42 -8.83 -2.10
CA VAL A 72 -19.32 -9.98 -2.18
C VAL A 72 -19.85 -10.31 -0.79
N ASP A 73 -21.05 -10.88 -0.74
CA ASP A 73 -21.60 -11.41 0.50
C ASP A 73 -20.80 -12.66 0.92
N LEU A 74 -19.96 -12.50 1.95
CA LEU A 74 -19.20 -13.59 2.53
C LEU A 74 -20.04 -14.48 3.44
N THR A 75 -21.19 -14.02 3.95
CA THR A 75 -21.96 -14.83 4.91
C THR A 75 -22.51 -16.12 4.29
N SER A 76 -22.78 -16.09 2.98
CA SER A 76 -23.13 -17.26 2.18
C SER A 76 -21.92 -18.05 1.63
N ARG A 77 -20.69 -17.53 1.80
CA ARG A 77 -19.45 -18.04 1.17
C ARG A 77 -18.27 -18.22 2.13
N CYS A 78 -18.49 -18.16 3.45
CA CYS A 78 -17.46 -18.48 4.42
C CYS A 78 -16.91 -19.85 4.06
N ALA A 79 -15.65 -19.88 3.60
CA ALA A 79 -14.98 -21.13 3.30
C ALA A 79 -15.08 -22.01 4.56
N PRO A 80 -15.34 -23.32 4.40
CA PRO A 80 -15.39 -24.22 5.54
C PRO A 80 -14.08 -24.07 6.33
N MET A 81 -14.17 -24.21 7.66
CA MET A 81 -12.97 -24.24 8.49
C MET A 81 -12.00 -25.27 7.92
N ARG A 82 -10.75 -24.84 7.67
CA ARG A 82 -9.70 -25.74 7.24
C ARG A 82 -9.48 -26.78 8.35
N GLU A 83 -9.54 -28.06 8.00
CA GLU A 83 -9.25 -29.15 8.93
C GLU A 83 -7.82 -29.05 9.47
N ASP A 84 -7.61 -29.48 10.71
CA ASP A 84 -6.27 -29.59 11.31
C ASP A 84 -5.57 -30.86 10.83
N ALA A 85 -5.42 -30.96 9.51
CA ALA A 85 -4.69 -32.02 8.83
C ALA A 85 -3.33 -31.51 8.37
N VAL A 86 -2.31 -32.36 8.51
CA VAL A 86 -0.98 -32.09 7.96
C VAL A 86 -1.01 -32.33 6.46
N ASP A 87 -0.77 -31.29 5.68
CA ASP A 87 -0.56 -31.39 4.23
C ASP A 87 0.95 -31.37 3.94
N SER A 88 1.49 -32.51 3.50
CA SER A 88 2.94 -32.64 3.27
C SER A 88 3.29 -32.04 1.92
N TRP A 89 4.21 -31.07 1.92
CA TRP A 89 4.69 -30.47 0.69
C TRP A 89 5.57 -31.48 -0.09
N PRO A 90 5.24 -31.80 -1.36
CA PRO A 90 5.84 -32.94 -2.06
C PRO A 90 7.32 -32.74 -2.43
N ASP A 91 7.75 -31.50 -2.63
CA ASP A 91 9.13 -31.16 -3.00
C ASP A 91 9.54 -29.83 -2.34
N PRO A 92 10.13 -29.88 -1.13
CA PRO A 92 10.57 -28.67 -0.42
C PRO A 92 11.68 -27.92 -1.15
N ASP A 93 12.52 -28.63 -1.92
CA ASP A 93 13.64 -28.03 -2.64
C ASP A 93 13.14 -27.14 -3.80
N ALA A 94 11.99 -27.49 -4.41
CA ALA A 94 11.34 -26.66 -5.44
C ALA A 94 10.98 -25.24 -4.97
N LEU A 95 10.88 -24.98 -3.66
CA LEU A 95 10.66 -23.63 -3.13
C LEU A 95 11.82 -22.67 -3.46
N LEU A 96 13.02 -23.22 -3.68
CA LEU A 96 14.23 -22.45 -3.90
C LEU A 96 14.49 -22.13 -5.39
N ASP A 97 13.78 -22.78 -6.32
CA ASP A 97 14.00 -22.66 -7.77
C ASP A 97 13.81 -21.23 -8.31
N LYS A 98 13.00 -20.42 -7.63
CA LYS A 98 12.73 -19.02 -7.99
C LYS A 98 13.46 -18.01 -7.12
N ALA A 99 14.25 -18.48 -6.17
CA ALA A 99 15.00 -17.60 -5.29
C ALA A 99 16.14 -16.91 -6.07
N PRO A 100 16.28 -15.58 -5.96
CA PRO A 100 17.39 -14.88 -6.61
C PRO A 100 18.77 -15.34 -6.13
N ARG A 101 18.90 -15.78 -4.88
CA ARG A 101 20.13 -16.30 -4.29
C ARG A 101 19.81 -17.36 -3.24
N VAL A 102 20.52 -18.48 -3.33
CA VAL A 102 20.38 -19.64 -2.43
C VAL A 102 21.77 -20.08 -1.97
N LYS A 103 21.88 -20.49 -0.71
CA LYS A 103 23.08 -21.15 -0.17
C LYS A 103 22.67 -22.17 0.89
N ASP A 104 23.19 -23.39 0.77
CA ASP A 104 22.98 -24.49 1.74
C ASP A 104 21.50 -24.77 2.06
N GLY A 105 20.60 -24.59 1.08
CA GLY A 105 19.15 -24.76 1.26
C GLY A 105 18.41 -23.53 1.82
N TYR A 106 19.07 -22.38 1.93
CA TYR A 106 18.49 -21.14 2.49
C TYR A 106 18.44 -20.00 1.48
N PHE A 107 17.44 -19.13 1.60
CA PHE A 107 17.42 -17.83 0.92
C PHE A 107 18.55 -16.95 1.45
N VAL A 108 19.32 -16.36 0.54
CA VAL A 108 20.39 -15.41 0.91
C VAL A 108 19.90 -13.99 0.71
N VAL A 109 19.77 -13.25 1.81
CA VAL A 109 19.38 -11.83 1.81
C VAL A 109 20.51 -10.95 2.37
N PRO A 110 20.69 -9.71 1.87
CA PRO A 110 21.56 -8.74 2.53
C PRO A 110 21.00 -8.42 3.92
N VAL A 111 21.83 -8.55 4.95
CA VAL A 111 21.48 -8.16 6.31
C VAL A 111 22.15 -6.83 6.62
N SER A 112 21.36 -5.78 6.91
CA SER A 112 21.85 -4.63 7.66
C SER A 112 21.94 -5.03 9.14
N LYS A 113 23.04 -4.70 9.81
CA LYS A 113 23.20 -4.99 11.24
C LYS A 113 21.96 -4.52 12.00
N HIS A 114 21.32 -5.43 12.72
CA HIS A 114 20.20 -5.15 13.61
C HIS A 114 20.69 -4.52 14.94
N GLU A 115 21.64 -3.59 14.88
CA GLU A 115 22.20 -2.92 16.07
C GLU A 115 21.70 -1.47 16.12
N SER A 116 20.49 -1.30 16.67
CA SER A 116 20.04 -0.20 17.54
C SER A 116 18.52 -0.26 17.70
N LEU A 117 18.06 -1.12 18.62
CA LEU A 117 16.82 -0.90 19.36
C LEU A 117 17.20 -0.33 20.73
#